data_AF-A0A2M8QAE0-F1
#
_entry.id   AF-A0A2M8QAE0-F1
#
_cell.length_a   1.000
_cell.length_b   1.000
_cell.length_c   1.000
_cell.angle_alpha   90.00
_cell.angle_beta   90.00
_cell.angle_gamma   90.00
#
_symmetry.space_group_name_H-M   'P 1'
#
loop_
_entity.id
_entity.type
_entity.pdbx_description
1 polymer ?
#
loop_
_entity_poly.entity_id
_entity_poly.type
_entity_poly.pdbx_seq_one_letter_code
_entity_poly.pdbx_strand_id
1 'polypeptide(L)'
;YGQTWHVPGAGPLTGEEFIRRVFEAYGKTPKIGARGRAFFRLAGLVAPRIREVAEVLYQFEQPFVLDGAKFAAAYPDFEYTPHDVAIQDTVNWYRAYFGA
;
A
#
# COMPACT_ATOMS: atom_id res chain seq x y z
N TYR A 1 8.57 3.53 -27.73
CA TYR A 1 9.51 2.82 -26.82
C TYR A 1 10.50 3.84 -26.26
N GLY A 2 11.22 3.53 -25.17
CA GLY A 2 12.18 4.47 -24.55
C GLY A 2 11.55 5.61 -23.74
N GLN A 3 10.33 5.42 -23.24
CA GLN A 3 9.60 6.44 -22.49
C GLN A 3 9.43 6.03 -21.02
N THR A 4 9.50 7.00 -20.11
CA THR A 4 9.15 6.82 -18.70
C THR A 4 7.64 6.96 -18.51
N TRP A 5 7.05 6.10 -17.70
CA TRP A 5 5.63 6.07 -17.38
C TRP A 5 5.46 5.86 -15.88
N HIS A 6 4.50 6.55 -15.29
CA HIS A 6 3.93 6.16 -14.00
C HIS A 6 2.51 5.68 -14.27
N VAL A 7 2.16 4.54 -13.65
CA VAL A 7 0.80 4.01 -13.66
C VAL A 7 0.36 4.01 -12.20
N PRO A 8 -0.38 5.05 -11.76
CA PRO A 8 -0.88 5.10 -10.39
C PRO A 8 -2.00 4.07 -10.18
N GLY A 9 -2.50 3.97 -8.95
CA GLY A 9 -3.76 3.26 -8.67
C GLY A 9 -4.97 4.20 -8.71
N ALA A 10 -6.09 3.76 -8.13
CA ALA A 10 -7.35 4.51 -8.03
C ALA A 10 -7.31 5.82 -7.20
N GLY A 11 -6.12 6.30 -6.84
CA GLY A 11 -5.89 7.50 -6.03
C GLY A 11 -5.08 7.23 -4.77
N PRO A 12 -4.47 8.26 -4.17
CA PRO A 12 -3.67 8.12 -2.97
C PRO A 12 -4.54 7.77 -1.75
N LEU A 13 -4.01 6.93 -0.88
CA LEU A 13 -4.53 6.66 0.46
C LEU A 13 -3.41 6.87 1.47
N THR A 14 -3.75 7.30 2.68
CA THR A 14 -2.85 7.15 3.82
C THR A 14 -2.71 5.67 4.19
N GLY A 15 -1.60 5.30 4.84
CA GLY A 15 -1.43 3.95 5.35
C GLY A 15 -2.51 3.55 6.36
N GLU A 16 -3.01 4.50 7.17
CA GLU A 16 -4.11 4.24 8.10
C GLU A 16 -5.41 3.88 7.36
N GLU A 17 -5.80 4.67 6.36
CA GLU A 17 -7.02 4.41 5.58
C GLU A 17 -6.96 3.06 4.88
N PHE A 18 -5.81 2.74 4.26
CA PHE A 18 -5.62 1.44 3.61
C PHE A 18 -5.77 0.28 4.60
N ILE A 19 -5.07 0.34 5.74
CA ILE A 19 -5.18 -0.71 6.78
C ILE A 19 -6.61 -0.84 7.28
N ARG A 20 -7.31 0.29 7.51
CA ARG A 20 -8.68 0.27 8.00
C ARG A 20 -9.64 -0.40 7.02
N ARG A 21 -9.55 -0.06 5.72
CA ARG A 21 -10.35 -0.69 4.64
C ARG A 21 -10.10 -2.20 4.55
N VAL A 22 -8.84 -2.64 4.63
CA VAL A 22 -8.50 -4.07 4.62
C VAL A 22 -9.11 -4.80 5.80
N PHE A 23 -9.00 -4.24 7.01
CA PHE A 23 -9.57 -4.84 8.21
C PHE A 23 -11.10 -4.87 8.19
N GLU A 24 -11.74 -3.82 7.68
CA GLU A 24 -13.18 -3.75 7.48
C GLU A 24 -13.66 -4.83 6.53
N ALA A 25 -13.04 -4.96 5.34
CA ALA A 25 -13.35 -6.03 4.38
C ALA A 25 -13.11 -7.44 4.95
N TYR A 26 -12.13 -7.58 5.84
CA TYR A 26 -11.86 -8.83 6.54
C TYR A 26 -12.80 -9.08 7.75
N GLY A 27 -13.56 -8.08 8.20
CA GLY A 27 -14.47 -8.19 9.34
C GLY A 27 -13.78 -8.15 10.71
N LYS A 28 -12.66 -7.41 10.84
CA LYS A 28 -11.93 -7.23 12.10
C LYS A 28 -11.67 -5.76 12.40
N THR A 29 -11.42 -5.44 13.68
CA THR A 29 -11.02 -4.08 14.09
C THR A 29 -9.50 -3.97 14.12
N PRO A 30 -8.89 -2.99 13.42
CA PRO A 30 -7.44 -2.83 13.42
C PRO A 30 -6.94 -2.17 14.71
N LYS A 31 -5.75 -2.57 15.16
CA LYS A 31 -4.95 -1.80 16.13
C LYS A 31 -3.80 -1.14 15.37
N ILE A 32 -3.96 0.14 15.04
CA ILE A 32 -3.02 0.89 14.21
C ILE A 32 -2.10 1.71 15.10
N GLY A 33 -0.80 1.70 14.82
CA GLY A 33 0.18 2.52 15.52
C GLY A 33 1.34 2.90 14.61
N ALA A 34 1.78 4.14 14.71
CA ALA A 34 2.98 4.63 14.05
C ALA A 34 4.22 4.48 14.94
N ARG A 35 5.37 4.30 14.32
CA ARG A 35 6.69 4.26 14.99
C ARG A 35 7.65 5.15 14.21
N GLY A 36 8.52 5.86 14.93
CA GLY A 36 9.52 6.72 14.31
C GLY A 36 10.74 5.95 13.82
N ARG A 37 11.56 6.59 12.97
CA ARG A 37 12.81 6.05 12.42
C ARG A 37 13.76 5.47 13.47
N ALA A 38 13.84 6.07 14.65
CA ALA A 38 14.68 5.59 15.75
C ALA A 38 14.30 4.17 16.21
N PHE A 39 12.99 3.89 16.31
CA PHE A 39 12.49 2.56 16.66
C PHE A 39 12.94 1.51 15.64
N PHE A 40 12.75 1.78 14.34
CA PHE A 40 13.12 0.85 13.27
C PHE A 40 14.62 0.58 13.23
N ARG A 41 15.47 1.60 13.45
CA ARG A 41 16.92 1.42 13.51
C ARG A 41 17.36 0.51 14.67
N LEU A 42 16.79 0.71 15.86
CA LEU A 42 17.14 -0.12 17.03
C LEU A 42 16.60 -1.55 16.88
N ALA A 43 15.34 -1.70 16.48
CA ALA A 43 14.72 -3.01 16.28
C ALA A 43 15.39 -3.80 15.14
N GLY A 44 15.89 -3.12 14.10
CA GLY A 44 16.64 -3.72 12.99
C GLY A 44 18.01 -4.31 13.39
N LEU A 45 18.54 -4.01 14.58
CA LEU A 45 19.78 -4.64 15.05
C LEU A 45 19.57 -6.13 15.36
N VAL A 46 18.37 -6.50 15.83
CA VAL A 46 18.03 -7.86 16.27
C VAL A 46 17.08 -8.60 15.34
N ALA A 47 16.41 -7.90 14.41
CA ALA A 47 15.44 -8.47 13.49
C ALA A 47 15.77 -8.08 12.02
N PRO A 48 16.32 -9.02 11.20
CA PRO A 48 16.71 -8.74 9.82
C PRO A 48 15.60 -8.14 8.95
N ARG A 49 14.36 -8.67 9.06
CA ARG A 49 13.20 -8.12 8.32
C ARG A 49 12.88 -6.67 8.68
N ILE A 50 13.13 -6.25 9.92
CA ILE A 50 12.91 -4.86 10.34
C ILE A 50 14.03 -3.95 9.81
N ARG A 51 15.25 -4.48 9.65
CA ARG A 51 16.37 -3.76 9.06
C ARG A 51 16.08 -3.37 7.61
N GLU A 52 15.54 -4.30 6.82
CA GLU A 52 15.12 -4.06 5.43
C GLU A 52 14.07 -2.93 5.36
N VAL A 53 13.09 -2.93 6.28
CA VAL A 53 12.09 -1.85 6.38
C VAL A 53 12.75 -0.51 6.71
N ALA A 54 13.78 -0.49 7.57
CA ALA A 54 14.48 0.75 7.92
C ALA A 54 15.21 1.38 6.72
N GLU A 55 15.68 0.58 5.76
CA GLU A 55 16.36 1.07 4.54
C GLU A 55 15.39 1.78 3.59
N VAL A 56 14.14 1.32 3.51
CA VAL A 56 13.09 1.91 2.65
C VAL A 56 12.15 2.86 3.39
N LEU A 57 12.36 3.12 4.68
CA LEU A 57 11.43 3.88 5.52
C LEU A 57 11.15 5.29 4.99
N TYR A 58 12.11 5.90 4.28
CA TYR A 58 11.95 7.22 3.66
C TYR A 58 10.75 7.28 2.70
N GLN A 59 10.35 6.15 2.09
CA GLN A 59 9.19 6.07 1.19
C GLN A 59 7.86 6.23 1.93
N PHE A 60 7.85 6.06 3.26
CA PHE A 60 6.68 6.13 4.12
C PHE A 60 6.67 7.37 5.03
N GLU A 61 7.75 8.16 5.05
CA GLU A 61 7.87 9.35 5.90
C GLU A 61 7.26 10.60 5.26
N GLN A 62 7.03 10.58 3.95
CA GLN A 62 6.42 11.67 3.18
C GLN A 62 5.39 11.08 2.20
N PRO A 63 4.38 11.86 1.77
CA PRO A 63 3.44 11.40 0.76
C PRO A 63 4.16 10.98 -0.53
N PHE A 64 3.99 9.71 -0.92
CA PHE A 64 4.53 9.17 -2.18
C PHE A 64 3.41 9.09 -3.23
N VAL A 65 3.06 10.23 -3.81
CA VAL A 65 1.99 10.36 -4.81
C VAL A 65 2.58 10.29 -6.22
N LEU A 66 2.09 9.36 -7.03
CA LEU A 66 2.53 9.19 -8.42
C LEU A 66 1.70 10.06 -9.37
N ASP A 67 2.38 10.84 -10.21
CA ASP A 67 1.73 11.57 -11.32
C ASP A 67 1.48 10.63 -12.51
N GLY A 68 0.21 10.27 -12.71
CA GLY A 68 -0.24 9.45 -13.83
C GLY A 68 -0.80 10.22 -15.02
N ALA A 69 -0.65 11.55 -15.10
CA ALA A 69 -1.26 12.37 -16.15
C ALA A 69 -0.90 11.87 -17.56
N LYS A 70 0.35 11.44 -17.74
CA LYS A 70 0.81 10.87 -19.00
C LYS A 70 0.08 9.57 -19.37
N PHE A 71 -0.15 8.69 -18.39
CA PHE A 71 -0.85 7.43 -18.61
C PHE A 71 -2.33 7.68 -18.90
N ALA A 72 -3.00 8.52 -18.10
CA ALA A 72 -4.39 8.90 -18.31
C ALA A 72 -4.63 9.55 -19.69
N ALA A 73 -3.71 10.41 -20.16
CA ALA A 73 -3.82 11.01 -21.48
C ALA A 73 -3.64 9.99 -22.63
N ALA A 74 -2.82 8.96 -22.42
CA ALA A 74 -2.59 7.91 -23.42
C ALA A 74 -3.71 6.85 -23.45
N TYR A 75 -4.41 6.66 -22.33
CA TYR A 75 -5.46 5.65 -22.17
C TYR A 75 -6.69 6.25 -21.48
N PRO A 76 -7.45 7.14 -22.16
CA PRO A 76 -8.55 7.87 -21.55
C PRO A 76 -9.73 6.97 -21.11
N ASP A 77 -9.90 5.82 -21.76
CA ASP A 77 -10.96 4.86 -21.44
C ASP A 77 -10.55 3.84 -20.36
N PHE A 78 -9.33 3.94 -19.82
CA PHE A 78 -8.86 3.05 -18.76
C PHE A 78 -9.44 3.46 -17.41
N GLU A 79 -10.14 2.53 -16.75
CA GLU A 79 -10.65 2.72 -15.40
C GLU A 79 -9.80 1.96 -14.38
N TYR A 80 -9.29 2.68 -13.37
CA TYR A 80 -8.60 2.05 -12.24
C TYR A 80 -9.61 1.25 -11.41
N THR A 81 -9.24 0.03 -11.03
CA THR A 81 -10.01 -0.74 -10.06
C THR A 81 -10.11 0.02 -8.73
N PRO A 82 -11.33 0.33 -8.24
CA PRO A 82 -11.49 1.01 -6.96
C PRO A 82 -10.83 0.22 -5.82
N HIS A 83 -10.23 0.93 -4.85
CA HIS A 83 -9.55 0.30 -3.72
C HIS A 83 -10.41 -0.74 -3.00
N ASP A 84 -11.69 -0.43 -2.76
CA ASP A 84 -12.57 -1.31 -2.00
C ASP A 84 -12.88 -2.61 -2.77
N VAL A 85 -12.96 -2.55 -4.10
CA VAL A 85 -13.11 -3.74 -4.96
C VAL A 85 -11.85 -4.60 -4.89
N ALA A 86 -10.69 -4.00 -5.13
CA ALA A 86 -9.41 -4.71 -5.10
C ALA A 86 -9.12 -5.36 -3.73
N ILE A 87 -9.42 -4.64 -2.65
CA ILE A 87 -9.28 -5.13 -1.28
C ILE A 87 -10.23 -6.30 -1.02
N GLN A 88 -11.51 -6.18 -1.38
CA GLN A 88 -12.49 -7.23 -1.16
C GLN A 88 -12.13 -8.51 -1.92
N ASP A 89 -11.75 -8.39 -3.19
CA ASP A 89 -11.34 -9.53 -4.01
C ASP A 89 -10.09 -10.22 -3.45
N THR A 90 -9.12 -9.43 -2.98
CA THR A 90 -7.90 -9.95 -2.33
C THR A 90 -8.22 -10.68 -1.03
N VAL A 91 -9.12 -10.15 -0.21
CA VAL A 91 -9.59 -10.80 1.02
C VAL A 91 -10.31 -12.11 0.71
N ASN A 92 -11.21 -12.11 -0.27
CA ASN A 92 -11.94 -13.31 -0.69
C ASN A 92 -10.97 -14.41 -1.15
N TRP A 93 -9.99 -14.04 -1.98
CA TRP A 93 -8.91 -14.94 -2.38
C TRP A 93 -8.11 -15.47 -1.18
N TYR A 94 -7.72 -14.59 -0.26
CA TYR A 94 -6.94 -14.97 0.92
C TYR A 94 -7.68 -16.00 1.78
N ARG A 95 -8.98 -15.80 2.02
CA ARG A 95 -9.83 -16.77 2.74
C ARG A 95 -9.88 -18.12 2.02
N ALA A 96 -10.09 -18.10 0.70
CA ALA A 96 -10.18 -19.32 -0.11
C ALA A 96 -8.86 -20.10 -0.14
N TYR A 97 -7.72 -19.41 -0.18
CA TYR A 97 -6.41 -20.03 -0.32
C TYR A 97 -5.83 -20.51 1.02
N PHE A 98 -6.03 -19.75 2.11
CA PHE A 98 -5.42 -20.02 3.42
C PHE A 98 -6.40 -20.54 4.49
N GLY A 99 -7.71 -20.61 4.20
CA GLY A 99 -8.71 -21.18 5.11
C GLY A 99 -9.00 -20.33 6.37
N ALA A 100 -8.77 -19.02 6.29
CA ALA A 100 -8.88 -18.08 7.40
C ALA A 100 -10.23 -17.33 7.46
#